data_AF-M2UU73-F1
#
_entry.id   AF-M2UU73-F1
#
_cell.length_a   1.000
_cell.length_b   1.000
_cell.length_c   1.000
_cell.angle_alpha   90.00
_cell.angle_beta   90.00
_cell.angle_gamma   90.00
#
_symmetry.space_group_name_H-M   'P 1'
#
loop_
_entity.id
_entity.type
_entity.pdbx_description
1 polymer ?
#
loop_
_entity_poly.entity_id
_entity_poly.type
_entity_poly.pdbx_seq_one_letter_code
_entity_poly.pdbx_strand_id
1 'polypeptide(L)'
;MEALDPASSLHAVASDTLLIPSCAGAQKVTTRYQRRTQAQYLLLFVAGLLGFYKSQSNFIRVLSLSCIFPGTGFLAVGGIIGATGFVLTLLVLPLSLFAWFGAGGLVFVLANWIVPGIAAAAVVGDSVANQPMDDWANFTRIDQFQTSALRYQLYDVQYTLAAVQKFYMPNFHGYIKAAQENVIEKSTTKDVMNYWKWESLWGKFTLPNWIYSACNLIGMEGAIAYDSYQKTGRVATLLDGDYQRGFEEDFTDPDGSIVPLRSAITGFSIPGLAGVLGDAGSALHCSAGMPHIARRLWHLSRASVVRKDEKGRFMLENLGMLNITAS
;
A
#
# COMPACT_ATOMS: atom_id res chain seq x y z
N MET A 1 11.09 39.52 -66.94
CA MET A 1 10.87 38.06 -66.93
C MET A 1 10.72 37.67 -65.47
N GLU A 2 9.51 37.85 -64.95
CA GLU A 2 9.14 37.53 -63.58
C GLU A 2 8.45 36.17 -63.65
N ALA A 3 9.07 35.15 -63.07
CA ALA A 3 8.58 33.78 -63.14
C ALA A 3 7.26 33.70 -62.36
N LEU A 4 6.15 33.53 -63.08
CA LEU A 4 4.86 33.16 -62.51
C LEU A 4 5.04 31.84 -61.76
N ASP A 5 4.85 31.88 -60.44
CA ASP A 5 4.92 30.70 -59.58
C ASP A 5 3.78 29.72 -59.94
N PRO A 6 4.10 28.53 -60.50
CA PRO A 6 3.07 27.58 -60.95
C PRO A 6 2.21 27.04 -59.80
N ALA A 7 2.65 27.13 -58.54
CA ALA A 7 1.87 26.73 -57.38
C ALA A 7 0.67 27.66 -57.13
N SER A 8 0.81 28.96 -57.43
CA SER A 8 -0.27 29.95 -57.28
C SER A 8 -1.41 29.72 -58.29
N SER A 9 -1.06 29.34 -59.52
CA SER A 9 -2.03 29.02 -60.58
C SER A 9 -2.74 27.69 -60.37
N LEU A 10 -2.07 26.68 -59.78
CA LEU A 10 -2.69 25.40 -59.45
C LEU A 10 -3.75 25.52 -58.35
N HIS A 11 -3.50 26.36 -57.33
CA HIS A 11 -4.50 26.66 -56.29
C HIS A 11 -5.71 27.43 -56.84
N ALA A 12 -5.50 28.37 -57.77
CA ALA A 12 -6.58 29.14 -58.39
C ALA A 12 -7.46 28.29 -59.34
N VAL A 13 -6.84 27.40 -60.12
CA VAL A 13 -7.58 26.53 -61.06
C VAL A 13 -8.35 25.43 -60.33
N ALA A 14 -7.83 24.90 -59.22
CA ALA A 14 -8.54 23.92 -58.39
C ALA A 14 -9.73 24.52 -57.64
N SER A 15 -9.67 25.80 -57.25
CA SER A 15 -10.80 26.48 -56.61
C SER A 15 -11.93 26.85 -57.56
N ASP A 16 -11.66 27.07 -58.85
CA ASP A 16 -12.69 27.38 -59.86
C ASP A 16 -13.40 26.13 -60.41
N THR A 17 -12.82 24.94 -60.24
CA THR A 17 -13.42 23.66 -60.66
C THR A 17 -14.22 22.97 -59.55
N LEU A 18 -13.89 23.21 -58.28
CA LEU A 18 -14.72 22.81 -57.15
C LEU A 18 -15.60 23.99 -56.71
N LEU A 19 -16.93 23.87 -56.88
CA LEU A 19 -17.97 24.79 -56.39
C LEU A 19 -18.06 24.84 -54.85
N ILE A 20 -16.94 24.93 -54.14
CA ILE A 20 -16.90 25.09 -52.68
C ILE A 20 -17.00 26.59 -52.39
N PRO A 21 -18.08 27.06 -51.72
CA PRO A 21 -18.20 28.46 -51.34
C PRO A 21 -17.01 28.90 -50.47
N SER A 22 -16.52 30.13 -50.65
CA SER A 22 -15.46 30.70 -49.79
C SER A 22 -15.86 30.80 -48.30
N CYS A 23 -17.15 30.69 -48.01
CA CYS A 23 -17.72 30.62 -46.67
C CYS A 23 -17.97 29.18 -46.16
N ALA A 24 -17.64 28.15 -46.94
CA ALA A 24 -17.75 26.76 -46.51
C ALA A 24 -16.91 26.53 -45.24
N GLY A 25 -17.55 26.07 -44.17
CA GLY A 25 -16.91 25.87 -42.87
C GLY A 25 -16.81 27.11 -41.97
N ALA A 26 -17.13 28.33 -42.45
CA ALA A 26 -17.07 29.56 -41.65
C ALA A 26 -18.21 29.70 -40.60
N GLN A 27 -18.98 28.62 -40.35
CA GLN A 27 -20.21 28.60 -39.56
C GLN A 27 -20.00 29.09 -38.11
N LYS A 28 -20.28 30.37 -37.84
CA LYS A 28 -20.19 31.00 -36.51
C LYS A 28 -21.03 30.28 -35.44
N VAL A 29 -22.17 29.71 -35.84
CA VAL A 29 -23.07 28.92 -34.98
C VAL A 29 -22.36 27.67 -34.46
N THR A 30 -21.64 26.96 -35.34
CA THR A 30 -20.88 25.75 -35.01
C THR A 30 -19.73 26.07 -34.04
N THR A 31 -19.04 27.19 -34.23
CA THR A 31 -18.00 27.65 -33.27
C THR A 31 -18.58 27.97 -31.89
N ARG A 32 -19.75 28.61 -31.81
CA ARG A 32 -20.42 28.88 -30.53
C ARG A 32 -20.76 27.59 -29.79
N TYR A 33 -21.30 26.59 -30.49
CA TYR A 33 -21.63 25.30 -29.89
C TYR A 33 -20.36 24.53 -29.47
N GLN A 34 -19.33 24.48 -30.31
CA GLN A 34 -18.05 23.86 -29.98
C GLN A 34 -17.40 24.50 -28.75
N ARG A 35 -17.34 25.84 -28.68
CA ARG A 35 -16.80 26.55 -27.50
C ARG A 35 -17.61 26.27 -26.24
N ARG A 36 -18.94 26.22 -26.34
CA ARG A 36 -19.80 25.84 -25.21
C ARG A 36 -19.50 24.41 -24.74
N THR A 37 -19.38 23.46 -25.66
CA THR A 37 -19.07 22.06 -25.35
C THR A 37 -17.65 21.92 -24.76
N GLN A 38 -16.65 22.60 -25.31
CA GLN A 38 -15.30 22.64 -24.76
C GLN A 38 -15.29 23.23 -23.33
N ALA A 39 -16.03 24.31 -23.10
CA ALA A 39 -16.17 24.88 -21.76
C ALA A 39 -16.84 23.91 -20.77
N GLN A 40 -17.86 23.15 -21.22
CA GLN A 40 -18.50 22.12 -20.39
C GLN A 40 -17.52 20.98 -20.03
N TYR A 41 -16.76 20.47 -20.99
CA TYR A 41 -15.74 19.45 -20.72
C TYR A 41 -14.61 19.97 -19.84
N LEU A 42 -14.17 21.22 -20.03
CA LEU A 42 -13.17 21.85 -19.18
C LEU A 42 -13.69 22.00 -17.74
N LEU A 43 -14.94 22.43 -17.57
CA LEU A 43 -15.59 22.51 -16.25
C LEU A 43 -15.68 21.13 -15.58
N LEU A 44 -16.10 20.09 -16.31
CA LEU A 44 -16.14 18.72 -15.80
C LEU A 44 -14.75 18.21 -15.42
N PHE A 45 -13.74 18.49 -16.24
CA PHE A 45 -12.35 18.12 -15.99
C PHE A 45 -11.80 18.79 -14.73
N VAL A 46 -11.98 20.12 -14.61
CA VAL A 46 -11.54 20.89 -13.45
C VAL A 46 -12.30 20.46 -12.19
N ALA A 47 -13.61 20.26 -12.27
CA ALA A 47 -14.41 19.77 -11.15
C ALA A 47 -13.98 18.36 -10.71
N GLY A 48 -13.70 17.47 -11.66
CA GLY A 48 -13.19 16.12 -11.40
C GLY A 48 -11.82 16.13 -10.72
N LEU A 49 -10.88 16.95 -11.19
CA LEU A 49 -9.58 17.11 -10.54
C LEU A 49 -9.70 17.72 -9.15
N LEU A 50 -10.51 18.78 -8.99
CA LEU A 50 -10.73 19.41 -7.69
C LEU A 50 -11.35 18.42 -6.69
N GLY A 51 -12.37 17.68 -7.11
CA GLY A 51 -13.00 16.64 -6.28
C GLY A 51 -12.01 15.54 -5.88
N PHE A 52 -11.16 15.10 -6.80
CA PHE A 52 -10.15 14.07 -6.52
C PHE A 52 -9.06 14.52 -5.53
N TYR A 53 -8.58 15.75 -5.64
CA TYR A 53 -7.49 16.26 -4.79
C TYR A 53 -7.96 16.89 -3.48
N LYS A 54 -9.19 17.43 -3.42
CA LYS A 54 -9.70 18.11 -2.22
C LYS A 54 -10.57 17.22 -1.33
N SER A 55 -11.17 16.16 -1.87
CA SER A 55 -12.01 15.27 -1.07
C SER A 55 -11.19 14.31 -0.21
N GLN A 56 -11.67 14.05 1.00
CA GLN A 56 -11.17 13.01 1.91
C GLN A 56 -11.82 11.64 1.63
N SER A 57 -13.04 11.64 1.09
CA SER A 57 -13.81 10.42 0.86
C SER A 57 -13.32 9.72 -0.41
N ASN A 58 -12.87 8.47 -0.29
CA ASN A 58 -12.46 7.63 -1.42
C ASN A 58 -13.57 7.51 -2.46
N PHE A 59 -14.82 7.35 -2.01
CA PHE A 59 -16.01 7.34 -2.86
C PHE A 59 -16.10 8.58 -3.76
N ILE A 60 -16.02 9.78 -3.16
CA ILE A 60 -16.09 11.04 -3.90
C ILE A 60 -14.89 11.20 -4.83
N ARG A 61 -13.68 10.81 -4.39
CA ARG A 61 -12.47 10.90 -5.22
C ARG A 61 -12.59 10.03 -6.47
N VAL A 62 -13.06 8.80 -6.34
CA VAL A 62 -13.26 7.86 -7.45
C VAL A 62 -14.36 8.32 -8.41
N LEU A 63 -15.50 8.81 -7.87
CA LEU A 63 -16.54 9.40 -8.70
C LEU A 63 -16.02 10.63 -9.46
N SER A 64 -15.25 11.49 -8.80
CA SER A 64 -14.70 12.71 -9.41
C SER A 64 -13.75 12.40 -10.56
N LEU A 65 -12.92 11.36 -10.44
CA LEU A 65 -12.11 10.88 -11.56
C LEU A 65 -12.96 10.33 -12.70
N SER A 66 -14.05 9.64 -12.39
CA SER A 66 -14.96 9.09 -13.39
C SER A 66 -15.67 10.17 -14.22
N CYS A 67 -15.79 11.40 -13.70
CA CYS A 67 -16.29 12.54 -14.47
C CYS A 67 -15.35 12.97 -15.61
N ILE A 68 -14.05 12.65 -15.53
CA ILE A 68 -13.05 13.06 -16.53
C ILE A 68 -13.16 12.18 -17.78
N PHE A 69 -13.28 10.86 -17.61
CA PHE A 69 -13.30 9.90 -18.70
C PHE A 69 -14.00 8.60 -18.26
N PRO A 70 -14.70 7.88 -19.15
CA PRO A 70 -15.33 6.62 -18.79
C PRO A 70 -14.31 5.61 -18.25
N GLY A 71 -14.55 5.13 -17.01
CA GLY A 71 -13.75 4.10 -16.37
C GLY A 71 -12.53 4.59 -15.58
N THR A 72 -12.14 5.88 -15.64
CA THR A 72 -10.97 6.38 -14.91
C THR A 72 -11.08 6.26 -13.39
N GLY A 73 -12.30 6.12 -12.83
CA GLY A 73 -12.47 5.77 -11.42
C GLY A 73 -11.75 4.48 -11.01
N PHE A 74 -11.69 3.50 -11.91
CA PHE A 74 -11.00 2.23 -11.65
C PHE A 74 -9.47 2.38 -11.54
N LEU A 75 -8.89 3.45 -12.09
CA LEU A 75 -7.47 3.75 -11.90
C LEU A 75 -7.16 4.10 -10.43
N ALA A 76 -8.11 4.68 -9.72
CA ALA A 76 -7.97 4.98 -8.30
C ALA A 76 -8.32 3.80 -7.38
N VAL A 77 -9.07 2.81 -7.86
CA VAL A 77 -9.28 1.53 -7.15
C VAL A 77 -7.95 0.74 -7.08
N GLY A 78 -7.19 0.74 -8.17
CA GLY A 78 -5.91 0.03 -8.24
C GLY A 78 -6.04 -1.50 -8.21
N GLY A 79 -4.90 -2.18 -8.23
CA GLY A 79 -4.84 -3.65 -8.24
C GLY A 79 -5.45 -4.29 -9.48
N ILE A 80 -5.68 -5.61 -9.40
CA ILE A 80 -6.22 -6.41 -10.51
C ILE A 80 -7.66 -6.00 -10.84
N ILE A 81 -8.47 -5.70 -9.81
CA ILE A 81 -9.87 -5.29 -9.98
C ILE A 81 -9.95 -3.95 -10.72
N GLY A 82 -9.16 -2.95 -10.30
CA GLY A 82 -9.07 -1.66 -10.99
C GLY A 82 -8.58 -1.80 -12.43
N ALA A 83 -7.51 -2.56 -12.68
CA ALA A 83 -7.01 -2.78 -14.03
C ALA A 83 -8.06 -3.43 -14.94
N THR A 84 -8.74 -4.48 -14.44
CA THR A 84 -9.78 -5.20 -15.19
C THR A 84 -10.99 -4.31 -15.48
N GLY A 85 -11.48 -3.57 -14.47
CA GLY A 85 -12.61 -2.66 -14.62
C GLY A 85 -12.35 -1.54 -15.64
N PHE A 86 -11.15 -0.97 -15.64
CA PHE A 86 -10.75 0.05 -16.62
C PHE A 86 -10.72 -0.51 -18.04
N VAL A 87 -10.07 -1.67 -18.24
CA VAL A 87 -9.98 -2.32 -19.56
C VAL A 87 -11.37 -2.70 -20.08
N LEU A 88 -12.23 -3.29 -19.25
CA LEU A 88 -13.59 -3.64 -19.65
C LEU A 88 -14.39 -2.40 -20.08
N THR A 89 -14.25 -1.28 -19.35
CA THR A 89 -14.93 -0.02 -19.71
C THR A 89 -14.47 0.50 -21.08
N LEU A 90 -13.17 0.38 -21.39
CA LEU A 90 -12.63 0.75 -22.70
C LEU A 90 -13.10 -0.19 -23.81
N LEU A 91 -13.24 -1.48 -23.55
CA LEU A 91 -13.75 -2.46 -24.52
C LEU A 91 -15.24 -2.27 -24.82
N VAL A 92 -16.03 -1.84 -23.83
CA VAL A 92 -17.45 -1.55 -24.01
C VAL A 92 -17.66 -0.21 -24.74
N LEU A 93 -16.68 0.70 -24.72
CA LEU A 93 -16.81 2.02 -25.35
C LEU A 93 -17.14 1.95 -26.85
N PRO A 94 -16.41 1.20 -27.72
CA PRO A 94 -16.79 1.03 -29.12
C PRO A 94 -18.20 0.49 -29.33
N LEU A 95 -18.63 -0.48 -28.49
CA LEU A 95 -19.97 -1.06 -28.54
C LEU A 95 -21.04 -0.03 -28.18
N SER A 96 -20.77 0.80 -27.16
CA SER A 96 -21.67 1.88 -26.75
C SER A 96 -21.80 2.97 -27.81
N LEU A 97 -20.71 3.32 -28.50
CA LEU A 97 -20.71 4.26 -29.62
C LEU A 97 -21.47 3.71 -30.82
N PHE A 98 -21.29 2.41 -31.13
CA PHE A 98 -22.04 1.72 -32.17
C PHE A 98 -23.54 1.70 -31.86
N ALA A 99 -23.92 1.37 -30.62
CA ALA A 99 -25.32 1.36 -30.19
C ALA A 99 -25.94 2.76 -30.20
N TRP A 100 -25.20 3.79 -29.77
CA TRP A 100 -25.65 5.18 -29.87
C TRP A 100 -25.88 5.60 -31.31
N PHE A 101 -24.94 5.30 -32.21
CA PHE A 101 -25.08 5.63 -33.64
C PHE A 101 -26.22 4.85 -34.30
N GLY A 102 -26.34 3.55 -34.01
CA GLY A 102 -27.33 2.66 -34.64
C GLY A 102 -28.76 2.82 -34.12
N ALA A 103 -28.94 3.09 -32.82
CA ALA A 103 -30.24 3.21 -32.19
C ALA A 103 -30.63 4.66 -31.81
N GLY A 104 -29.75 5.64 -32.06
CA GLY A 104 -29.96 7.05 -31.71
C GLY A 104 -29.96 7.34 -30.20
N GLY A 105 -29.70 6.34 -29.36
CA GLY A 105 -29.82 6.44 -27.91
C GLY A 105 -28.56 6.98 -27.24
N LEU A 106 -28.55 8.26 -26.85
CA LEU A 106 -27.47 8.85 -26.03
C LEU A 106 -27.25 8.09 -24.70
N VAL A 107 -28.29 7.39 -24.24
CA VAL A 107 -28.29 6.59 -23.02
C VAL A 107 -27.15 5.57 -22.96
N PHE A 108 -26.72 4.98 -24.08
CA PHE A 108 -25.66 3.97 -24.09
C PHE A 108 -24.28 4.56 -23.74
N VAL A 109 -23.96 5.74 -24.28
CA VAL A 109 -22.71 6.44 -23.98
C VAL A 109 -22.72 6.93 -22.53
N LEU A 110 -23.86 7.46 -22.07
CA LEU A 110 -24.00 7.90 -20.67
C LEU A 110 -23.93 6.72 -19.69
N ALA A 111 -24.52 5.57 -20.03
CA ALA A 111 -24.44 4.37 -19.22
C ALA A 111 -22.99 3.87 -19.11
N ASN A 112 -22.24 3.81 -20.23
CA ASN A 112 -20.82 3.44 -20.21
C ASN A 112 -19.94 4.47 -19.48
N TRP A 113 -20.44 5.66 -19.19
CA TRP A 113 -19.74 6.65 -18.40
C TRP A 113 -20.08 6.55 -16.90
N ILE A 114 -21.37 6.50 -16.58
CA ILE A 114 -21.88 6.58 -15.20
C ILE A 114 -21.76 5.24 -14.48
N VAL A 115 -22.13 4.13 -15.13
CA VAL A 115 -22.17 2.81 -14.47
C VAL A 115 -20.78 2.37 -14.02
N PRO A 116 -19.72 2.44 -14.86
CA PRO A 116 -18.36 2.14 -14.41
C PRO A 116 -17.89 3.05 -13.28
N GLY A 117 -18.29 4.33 -13.28
CA GLY A 117 -17.94 5.26 -12.21
C GLY A 117 -18.57 4.89 -10.87
N ILE A 118 -19.86 4.55 -10.86
CA ILE A 118 -20.56 4.07 -9.67
C ILE A 118 -19.99 2.72 -9.21
N ALA A 119 -19.72 1.81 -10.15
CA ALA A 119 -19.13 0.51 -9.83
C ALA A 119 -17.74 0.66 -9.20
N ALA A 120 -16.88 1.50 -9.77
CA ALA A 120 -15.58 1.80 -9.19
C ALA A 120 -15.71 2.41 -7.78
N ALA A 121 -16.67 3.33 -7.58
CA ALA A 121 -16.91 3.96 -6.29
C ALA A 121 -17.53 3.00 -5.26
N ALA A 122 -18.27 1.99 -5.67
CA ALA A 122 -18.79 0.95 -4.78
C ALA A 122 -17.71 -0.05 -4.35
N VAL A 123 -16.70 -0.26 -5.20
CA VAL A 123 -15.59 -1.19 -4.95
C VAL A 123 -14.42 -0.51 -4.24
N VAL A 124 -14.30 0.82 -4.32
CA VAL A 124 -13.26 1.54 -3.58
C VAL A 124 -13.57 1.46 -2.08
N GLY A 125 -12.90 0.54 -1.39
CA GLY A 125 -12.91 0.47 0.06
C GLY A 125 -12.17 1.66 0.68
N ASP A 126 -12.43 1.91 1.95
CA ASP A 126 -11.52 2.73 2.74
C ASP A 126 -10.19 1.98 2.89
N SER A 127 -9.09 2.73 2.92
CA SER A 127 -7.80 2.12 3.21
C SER A 127 -7.86 1.50 4.60
N VAL A 128 -7.23 0.35 4.80
CA VAL A 128 -7.17 -0.40 6.07
C VAL A 128 -6.84 0.50 7.29
N ALA A 129 -6.03 1.54 7.09
CA ALA A 129 -5.64 2.49 8.13
C ALA A 129 -6.61 3.68 8.36
N ASN A 130 -7.60 3.90 7.50
CA ASN A 130 -8.59 4.98 7.61
C ASN A 130 -10.04 4.49 7.70
N GLN A 131 -10.25 3.18 7.80
CA GLN A 131 -11.58 2.61 8.07
C GLN A 131 -12.07 3.02 9.48
N PRO A 132 -13.38 3.03 9.74
CA PRO A 132 -13.93 3.30 11.07
C PRO A 132 -13.30 2.45 12.18
N MET A 133 -13.29 2.97 13.40
CA MET A 133 -12.58 2.35 14.52
C MET A 133 -13.13 0.96 14.87
N ASP A 134 -14.42 0.77 14.72
CA ASP A 134 -15.18 -0.47 14.94
C ASP A 134 -15.27 -1.39 13.71
N ASP A 135 -14.83 -0.94 12.54
CA ASP A 135 -14.82 -1.74 11.32
C ASP A 135 -13.58 -2.65 11.25
N TRP A 136 -13.77 -3.96 11.10
CA TRP A 136 -12.69 -4.95 11.00
C TRP A 136 -12.77 -5.77 9.70
N ALA A 137 -13.54 -5.33 8.70
CA ALA A 137 -13.78 -6.09 7.47
C ALA A 137 -12.48 -6.46 6.71
N ASN A 138 -11.45 -5.61 6.78
CA ASN A 138 -10.16 -5.84 6.11
C ASN A 138 -9.11 -6.52 7.00
N PHE A 139 -9.51 -7.05 8.16
CA PHE A 139 -8.63 -7.73 9.11
C PHE A 139 -9.02 -9.20 9.26
N THR A 140 -8.03 -10.06 9.38
CA THR A 140 -8.26 -11.48 9.61
C THR A 140 -8.48 -11.72 11.11
N ARG A 141 -9.66 -12.20 11.51
CA ARG A 141 -9.99 -12.52 12.90
C ARG A 141 -9.98 -14.04 13.12
N ILE A 142 -8.80 -14.59 13.39
CA ILE A 142 -8.62 -16.02 13.71
C ILE A 142 -8.44 -16.17 15.22
N ASP A 143 -7.41 -15.56 15.80
CA ASP A 143 -7.11 -15.62 17.23
C ASP A 143 -6.54 -14.29 17.76
N GLN A 144 -6.42 -14.14 19.08
CA GLN A 144 -5.87 -12.93 19.73
C GLN A 144 -4.60 -13.22 20.54
N PHE A 145 -4.03 -14.41 20.46
CA PHE A 145 -2.93 -14.85 21.33
C PHE A 145 -1.63 -15.11 20.55
N GLN A 146 -1.73 -15.61 19.32
CA GLN A 146 -0.62 -15.96 18.44
C GLN A 146 -0.42 -14.92 17.33
N THR A 147 0.31 -15.31 16.28
CA THR A 147 0.76 -14.46 15.17
C THR A 147 -0.37 -13.86 14.34
N SER A 148 -1.59 -14.41 14.39
CA SER A 148 -2.73 -13.86 13.65
C SER A 148 -3.45 -12.71 14.39
N ALA A 149 -3.01 -12.36 15.61
CA ALA A 149 -3.66 -11.35 16.42
C ALA A 149 -3.77 -9.99 15.71
N LEU A 150 -4.88 -9.29 15.96
CA LEU A 150 -5.16 -7.99 15.33
C LEU A 150 -4.05 -6.97 15.57
N ARG A 151 -3.40 -7.03 16.74
CA ARG A 151 -2.26 -6.15 17.07
C ARG A 151 -1.11 -6.28 16.08
N TYR A 152 -0.74 -7.50 15.68
CA TYR A 152 0.39 -7.70 14.76
C TYR A 152 0.06 -7.19 13.36
N GLN A 153 -1.16 -7.46 12.88
CA GLN A 153 -1.65 -6.90 11.62
C GLN A 153 -1.61 -5.36 11.62
N LEU A 154 -2.02 -4.73 12.73
CA LEU A 154 -1.95 -3.26 12.89
C LEU A 154 -0.51 -2.75 12.95
N TYR A 155 0.38 -3.45 13.65
CA TYR A 155 1.79 -3.06 13.75
C TYR A 155 2.50 -3.14 12.39
N ASP A 156 2.23 -4.17 11.59
CA ASP A 156 2.76 -4.28 10.24
C ASP A 156 2.30 -3.14 9.33
N VAL A 157 1.03 -2.72 9.45
CA VAL A 157 0.53 -1.52 8.76
C VAL A 157 1.30 -0.29 9.23
N GLN A 158 1.53 -0.12 10.53
CA GLN A 158 2.28 1.01 11.08
C GLN A 158 3.74 1.04 10.59
N TYR A 159 4.44 -0.10 10.61
CA TYR A 159 5.81 -0.22 10.09
C TYR A 159 5.87 0.11 8.59
N THR A 160 4.91 -0.38 7.82
CA THR A 160 4.82 -0.10 6.38
C THR A 160 4.61 1.39 6.12
N LEU A 161 3.66 2.03 6.81
CA LEU A 161 3.41 3.46 6.68
C LEU A 161 4.64 4.29 7.08
N ALA A 162 5.33 3.91 8.15
CA ALA A 162 6.55 4.57 8.58
C ALA A 162 7.68 4.45 7.54
N ALA A 163 7.87 3.26 6.94
CA ALA A 163 8.84 3.04 5.89
C ALA A 163 8.50 3.85 4.62
N VAL A 164 7.23 3.86 4.20
CA VAL A 164 6.77 4.64 3.05
C VAL A 164 6.99 6.14 3.28
N GLN A 165 6.60 6.66 4.45
CA GLN A 165 6.84 8.05 4.82
C GLN A 165 8.33 8.36 4.77
N LYS A 166 9.18 7.52 5.37
CA LYS A 166 10.62 7.82 5.49
C LYS A 166 11.36 7.77 4.16
N PHE A 167 11.14 6.73 3.35
CA PHE A 167 11.99 6.43 2.19
C PHE A 167 11.43 6.95 0.87
N TYR A 168 10.10 7.00 0.73
CA TYR A 168 9.47 7.32 -0.56
C TYR A 168 8.74 8.66 -0.54
N MET A 169 8.16 9.03 0.60
CA MET A 169 7.27 10.20 0.68
C MET A 169 7.56 11.10 1.91
N PRO A 170 8.81 11.55 2.14
CA PRO A 170 9.21 12.24 3.38
C PRO A 170 8.44 13.54 3.63
N ASN A 171 7.98 14.22 2.59
CA ASN A 171 7.22 15.47 2.72
C ASN A 171 5.70 15.26 2.80
N PHE A 172 5.20 14.04 2.56
CA PHE A 172 3.76 13.77 2.45
C PHE A 172 3.14 13.45 3.81
N HIS A 173 2.90 14.47 4.63
CA HIS A 173 2.38 14.29 5.99
C HIS A 173 0.85 14.26 6.09
N GLY A 174 0.13 14.36 4.96
CA GLY A 174 -1.34 14.44 4.96
C GLY A 174 -2.00 13.15 5.44
N TYR A 175 -2.49 12.35 4.51
CA TYR A 175 -3.25 11.14 4.85
C TYR A 175 -2.43 10.05 5.53
N ILE A 176 -1.10 10.05 5.34
CA ILE A 176 -0.23 9.06 6.01
C ILE A 176 -0.16 9.33 7.52
N LYS A 177 -0.09 10.59 7.97
CA LYS A 177 -0.08 10.91 9.41
C LYS A 177 -1.39 10.51 10.06
N ALA A 178 -2.52 10.88 9.44
CA ALA A 178 -3.84 10.50 9.93
C ALA A 178 -4.00 8.97 9.98
N ALA A 179 -3.54 8.26 8.95
CA ALA A 179 -3.52 6.80 8.92
C ALA A 179 -2.68 6.20 10.07
N GLN A 180 -1.50 6.76 10.35
CA GLN A 180 -0.66 6.31 11.47
C GLN A 180 -1.33 6.56 12.83
N GLU A 181 -1.93 7.73 13.03
CA GLU A 181 -2.67 8.08 14.25
C GLU A 181 -3.87 7.13 14.45
N ASN A 182 -4.66 6.91 13.40
CA ASN A 182 -5.80 5.99 13.41
C ASN A 182 -5.37 4.55 13.76
N VAL A 183 -4.28 4.06 13.18
CA VAL A 183 -3.75 2.71 13.47
C VAL A 183 -3.29 2.60 14.92
N ILE A 184 -2.60 3.62 15.44
CA ILE A 184 -2.20 3.68 16.85
C ILE A 184 -3.44 3.66 17.75
N GLU A 185 -4.41 4.52 17.52
CA GLU A 185 -5.63 4.56 18.32
C GLU A 185 -6.39 3.24 18.24
N LYS A 186 -6.56 2.66 17.05
CA LYS A 186 -7.20 1.35 16.83
C LYS A 186 -6.49 0.24 17.60
N SER A 187 -5.15 0.29 17.70
CA SER A 187 -4.37 -0.68 18.46
C SER A 187 -4.63 -0.62 19.97
N THR A 188 -5.14 0.50 20.49
CA THR A 188 -5.47 0.66 21.92
C THR A 188 -6.93 0.33 22.25
N THR A 189 -7.74 -0.03 21.23
CA THR A 189 -9.15 -0.39 21.43
C THR A 189 -9.31 -1.68 22.23
N LYS A 190 -10.51 -1.83 22.83
CA LYS A 190 -10.86 -3.03 23.60
C LYS A 190 -10.74 -4.30 22.77
N ASP A 191 -11.12 -4.28 21.50
CA ASP A 191 -11.04 -5.45 20.62
C ASP A 191 -9.62 -6.01 20.50
N VAL A 192 -8.62 -5.11 20.52
CA VAL A 192 -7.20 -5.47 20.43
C VAL A 192 -6.62 -5.78 21.81
N MET A 193 -6.93 -4.98 22.84
CA MET A 193 -6.26 -5.04 24.14
C MET A 193 -6.94 -5.97 25.16
N ASN A 194 -8.19 -6.40 24.93
CA ASN A 194 -8.93 -7.22 25.89
C ASN A 194 -8.36 -8.63 26.07
N TYR A 195 -7.45 -9.09 25.20
CA TYR A 195 -6.67 -10.32 25.44
C TYR A 195 -5.89 -10.25 26.76
N TRP A 196 -5.42 -9.06 27.15
CA TRP A 196 -4.65 -8.85 28.37
C TRP A 196 -5.43 -9.21 29.64
N LYS A 197 -6.76 -9.04 29.62
CA LYS A 197 -7.65 -9.49 30.69
C LYS A 197 -7.55 -11.01 30.87
N TRP A 198 -7.60 -11.75 29.77
CA TRP A 198 -7.54 -13.21 29.77
C TRP A 198 -6.15 -13.71 30.12
N GLU A 199 -5.11 -13.08 29.58
CA GLU A 199 -3.73 -13.38 29.92
C GLU A 199 -3.45 -13.13 31.41
N SER A 200 -3.95 -12.02 31.97
CA SER A 200 -3.83 -11.72 33.40
C SER A 200 -4.57 -12.74 34.27
N LEU A 201 -5.78 -13.18 33.86
CA LEU A 201 -6.57 -14.19 34.57
C LEU A 201 -5.94 -15.58 34.52
N TRP A 202 -5.29 -15.93 33.42
CA TRP A 202 -4.51 -17.17 33.27
C TRP A 202 -3.12 -17.07 33.93
N GLY A 203 -2.90 -16.06 34.76
CA GLY A 203 -1.68 -15.90 35.54
C GLY A 203 -0.52 -15.33 34.73
N LYS A 204 -0.75 -14.41 33.78
CA LYS A 204 0.27 -13.73 32.97
C LYS A 204 1.23 -14.67 32.22
N PHE A 205 0.88 -15.95 32.00
CA PHE A 205 1.85 -16.99 31.63
C PHE A 205 3.12 -17.00 32.51
N THR A 206 3.05 -16.56 33.78
CA THR A 206 4.21 -16.55 34.71
C THR A 206 4.61 -17.93 35.19
N LEU A 207 3.87 -18.97 34.81
CA LEU A 207 4.20 -20.34 35.19
C LEU A 207 5.53 -20.83 34.57
N PRO A 208 6.16 -20.10 33.61
CA PRO A 208 7.64 -20.07 33.53
C PRO A 208 8.35 -18.70 33.43
N ASN A 209 7.64 -17.56 33.51
CA ASN A 209 8.18 -16.21 33.24
C ASN A 209 9.03 -16.17 31.95
N TRP A 210 8.38 -16.40 30.81
CA TRP A 210 9.06 -16.47 29.51
C TRP A 210 9.54 -15.10 29.04
N ILE A 211 10.80 -15.05 28.64
CA ILE A 211 11.42 -13.91 27.97
C ILE A 211 11.49 -14.24 26.48
N TYR A 212 10.94 -13.35 25.65
CA TYR A 212 10.91 -13.50 24.19
C TYR A 212 11.89 -12.54 23.54
N SER A 213 12.80 -13.06 22.71
CA SER A 213 13.82 -12.23 22.05
C SER A 213 13.19 -11.21 21.11
N ALA A 214 12.32 -11.64 20.19
CA ALA A 214 11.66 -10.76 19.21
C ALA A 214 10.88 -9.61 19.89
N CYS A 215 10.09 -9.90 20.92
CA CYS A 215 9.33 -8.87 21.64
C CYS A 215 10.24 -7.86 22.34
N ASN A 216 11.35 -8.31 22.93
CA ASN A 216 12.32 -7.42 23.55
C ASN A 216 13.02 -6.54 22.52
N LEU A 217 13.38 -7.08 21.36
CA LEU A 217 13.99 -6.31 20.27
C LEU A 217 13.06 -5.23 19.73
N ILE A 218 11.78 -5.54 19.54
CA ILE A 218 10.75 -4.53 19.18
C ILE A 218 10.64 -3.45 20.28
N GLY A 219 10.67 -3.84 21.55
CA GLY A 219 10.68 -2.90 22.68
C GLY A 219 11.90 -1.98 22.67
N MET A 220 13.07 -2.52 22.32
CA MET A 220 14.30 -1.76 22.15
C MET A 220 14.17 -0.75 21.00
N GLU A 221 13.64 -1.14 19.85
CA GLU A 221 13.40 -0.21 18.73
C GLU A 221 12.50 0.95 19.15
N GLY A 222 11.42 0.67 19.90
CA GLY A 222 10.54 1.69 20.45
C GLY A 222 11.27 2.65 21.41
N ALA A 223 12.15 2.12 22.25
CA ALA A 223 12.98 2.93 23.14
C ALA A 223 13.96 3.82 22.35
N ILE A 224 14.67 3.25 21.36
CA ILE A 224 15.56 4.00 20.46
C ILE A 224 14.80 5.11 19.73
N ALA A 225 13.62 4.80 19.19
CA ALA A 225 12.78 5.78 18.51
C ALA A 225 12.38 6.93 19.46
N TYR A 226 11.94 6.61 20.68
CA TYR A 226 11.62 7.61 21.70
C TYR A 226 12.81 8.50 22.03
N ASP A 227 13.98 7.91 22.31
CA ASP A 227 15.18 8.65 22.69
C ASP A 227 15.75 9.47 21.53
N SER A 228 15.57 9.00 20.29
CA SER A 228 15.94 9.76 19.09
C SER A 228 15.17 11.07 18.96
N TYR A 229 13.94 11.14 19.49
CA TYR A 229 13.12 12.35 19.50
C TYR A 229 13.34 13.17 20.78
N GLN A 230 13.29 12.52 21.95
CA GLN A 230 13.32 13.18 23.25
C GLN A 230 14.73 13.53 23.77
N LYS A 231 15.78 12.95 23.18
CA LYS A 231 17.19 13.20 23.51
C LYS A 231 17.51 13.01 24.99
N THR A 232 16.96 11.96 25.61
CA THR A 232 17.15 11.68 27.05
C THR A 232 18.49 11.02 27.35
N GLY A 233 19.11 10.34 26.37
CA GLY A 233 20.39 9.65 26.51
C GLY A 233 20.31 8.35 27.33
N ARG A 234 19.10 7.93 27.73
CA ARG A 234 18.89 6.76 28.60
C ARG A 234 19.08 5.44 27.87
N VAL A 235 18.82 5.41 26.57
CA VAL A 235 18.81 4.17 25.80
C VAL A 235 20.22 3.70 25.49
N ALA A 236 21.15 4.63 25.20
CA ALA A 236 22.56 4.28 24.99
C ALA A 236 23.14 3.52 26.19
N THR A 237 22.89 4.00 27.41
CA THR A 237 23.33 3.33 28.65
C THR A 237 22.71 1.95 28.84
N LEU A 238 21.46 1.75 28.41
CA LEU A 238 20.78 0.46 28.50
C LEU A 238 21.36 -0.55 27.50
N LEU A 239 21.62 -0.09 26.26
CA LEU A 239 22.13 -0.93 25.17
C LEU A 239 23.55 -1.41 25.44
N ASP A 240 24.47 -0.50 25.80
CA ASP A 240 25.90 -0.81 26.02
C ASP A 240 26.16 -1.60 27.32
N GLY A 241 25.11 -2.02 28.03
CA GLY A 241 25.17 -2.72 29.30
C GLY A 241 24.62 -4.15 29.24
N ASP A 242 23.78 -4.48 30.21
CA ASP A 242 23.28 -5.83 30.40
C ASP A 242 22.29 -6.28 29.31
N TYR A 243 21.67 -5.33 28.58
CA TYR A 243 20.73 -5.68 27.52
C TYR A 243 21.44 -6.38 26.35
N GLN A 244 22.49 -5.77 25.79
CA GLN A 244 23.26 -6.39 24.72
C GLN A 244 23.95 -7.68 25.21
N ARG A 245 24.52 -7.66 26.41
CA ARG A 245 25.16 -8.85 27.00
C ARG A 245 24.19 -10.01 27.14
N GLY A 246 22.96 -9.75 27.59
CA GLY A 246 21.92 -10.77 27.66
C GLY A 246 21.61 -11.40 26.30
N PHE A 247 21.59 -10.62 25.22
CA PHE A 247 21.41 -11.20 23.88
C PHE A 247 22.61 -12.05 23.42
N GLU A 248 23.83 -11.62 23.74
CA GLU A 248 25.06 -12.32 23.36
C GLU A 248 25.31 -13.60 24.17
N GLU A 249 25.02 -13.58 25.46
CA GLU A 249 25.29 -14.69 26.39
C GLU A 249 24.09 -15.62 26.55
N ASP A 250 22.89 -15.06 26.70
CA ASP A 250 21.70 -15.81 27.09
C ASP A 250 20.72 -16.11 25.96
N PHE A 251 20.73 -15.34 24.88
CA PHE A 251 19.84 -15.53 23.72
C PHE A 251 20.58 -15.80 22.42
N THR A 252 21.82 -16.28 22.49
CA THR A 252 22.59 -16.74 21.34
C THR A 252 22.97 -18.20 21.54
N ASP A 253 22.58 -19.06 20.60
CA ASP A 253 23.02 -20.46 20.60
C ASP A 253 24.48 -20.59 20.13
N PRO A 254 25.18 -21.72 20.40
CA PRO A 254 26.59 -21.90 20.02
C PRO A 254 26.86 -21.79 18.51
N ASP A 255 25.85 -22.00 17.66
CA ASP A 255 25.92 -21.81 16.21
C ASP A 255 25.77 -20.34 15.79
N GLY A 256 25.44 -19.46 16.73
CA GLY A 256 25.24 -18.03 16.55
C GLY A 256 23.80 -17.61 16.22
N SER A 257 22.86 -18.57 16.14
CA SER A 257 21.43 -18.31 15.98
C SER A 257 20.82 -17.65 17.22
N ILE A 258 19.64 -17.05 17.09
CA ILE A 258 18.95 -16.41 18.21
C ILE A 258 18.01 -17.39 18.93
N VAL A 259 18.06 -17.40 20.24
CA VAL A 259 17.10 -18.15 21.06
C VAL A 259 15.75 -17.40 21.06
N PRO A 260 14.63 -18.00 20.61
CA PRO A 260 13.35 -17.30 20.46
C PRO A 260 12.67 -17.02 21.81
N LEU A 261 12.79 -17.96 22.74
CA LEU A 261 12.23 -17.86 24.08
C LEU A 261 13.07 -18.59 25.11
N ARG A 262 13.09 -18.04 26.32
CA ARG A 262 13.79 -18.62 27.46
C ARG A 262 13.02 -18.38 28.74
N SER A 263 12.92 -19.38 29.61
CA SER A 263 12.33 -19.20 30.94
C SER A 263 13.30 -18.42 31.83
N ALA A 264 12.82 -17.33 32.44
CA ALA A 264 13.63 -16.57 33.38
C ALA A 264 13.96 -17.33 34.68
N ILE A 265 13.17 -18.36 35.00
CA ILE A 265 13.32 -19.11 36.26
C ILE A 265 14.29 -20.28 36.08
N THR A 266 14.11 -21.07 35.02
CA THR A 266 14.87 -22.31 34.81
C THR A 266 15.99 -22.16 33.78
N GLY A 267 16.03 -21.06 33.04
CA GLY A 267 16.92 -20.89 31.89
C GLY A 267 16.58 -21.82 30.72
N PHE A 268 15.50 -22.58 30.80
CA PHE A 268 15.09 -23.52 29.77
C PHE A 268 14.64 -22.78 28.51
N SER A 269 15.23 -23.13 27.38
CA SER A 269 14.80 -22.76 26.03
C SER A 269 14.20 -23.99 25.33
N ILE A 270 13.31 -23.78 24.35
CA ILE A 270 12.77 -24.87 23.55
C ILE A 270 13.71 -25.09 22.35
N PRO A 271 14.47 -26.20 22.31
CA PRO A 271 15.41 -26.45 21.22
C PRO A 271 14.67 -26.61 19.89
N GLY A 272 15.23 -26.06 18.80
CA GLY A 272 14.64 -26.16 17.46
C GLY A 272 13.39 -25.32 17.23
N LEU A 273 12.99 -24.47 18.19
CA LEU A 273 11.97 -23.45 17.96
C LEU A 273 12.54 -22.26 17.16
N ALA A 274 13.85 -22.03 17.24
CA ALA A 274 14.56 -21.08 16.41
C ALA A 274 14.48 -21.55 14.95
N GLY A 275 13.66 -20.87 14.16
CA GLY A 275 13.63 -21.01 12.71
C GLY A 275 14.30 -19.80 12.07
N VAL A 276 14.62 -19.90 10.79
CA VAL A 276 15.29 -18.80 10.07
C VAL A 276 14.43 -17.55 9.95
N LEU A 277 13.10 -17.68 10.04
CA LEU A 277 12.23 -16.51 10.18
C LEU A 277 12.50 -15.75 11.49
N GLY A 278 12.85 -16.44 12.57
CA GLY A 278 13.26 -15.85 13.85
C GLY A 278 14.59 -15.12 13.74
N ASP A 279 15.60 -15.74 13.12
CA ASP A 279 16.92 -15.12 12.90
C ASP A 279 16.84 -13.91 11.98
N ALA A 280 16.16 -14.05 10.83
CA ALA A 280 16.03 -12.99 9.85
C ALA A 280 15.19 -11.82 10.38
N GLY A 281 14.08 -12.10 11.07
CA GLY A 281 13.28 -11.08 11.74
C GLY A 281 14.06 -10.36 12.82
N SER A 282 14.77 -11.10 13.67
CA SER A 282 15.61 -10.52 14.72
C SER A 282 16.80 -9.72 14.15
N ALA A 283 17.36 -10.13 13.01
CA ALA A 283 18.38 -9.35 12.30
C ALA A 283 17.85 -7.95 11.93
N LEU A 284 16.58 -7.88 11.50
CA LEU A 284 15.92 -6.62 11.14
C LEU A 284 15.75 -5.74 12.39
N HIS A 285 15.26 -6.31 13.49
CA HIS A 285 14.99 -5.55 14.72
C HIS A 285 16.26 -5.14 15.49
N CYS A 286 17.32 -5.95 15.43
CA CYS A 286 18.61 -5.62 16.03
C CYS A 286 19.36 -4.50 15.29
N SER A 287 19.00 -4.21 14.03
CA SER A 287 19.83 -3.41 13.13
C SER A 287 20.12 -1.99 13.65
N ALA A 288 19.16 -1.38 14.34
CA ALA A 288 19.28 -0.02 14.86
C ALA A 288 20.09 0.06 16.17
N GLY A 289 20.01 -0.95 17.04
CA GLY A 289 20.62 -0.92 18.38
C GLY A 289 21.89 -1.75 18.52
N MET A 290 21.96 -2.90 17.85
CA MET A 290 23.03 -3.89 17.99
C MET A 290 23.45 -4.42 16.60
N PRO A 291 24.10 -3.58 15.77
CA PRO A 291 24.34 -3.88 14.36
C PRO A 291 25.26 -5.09 14.12
N HIS A 292 26.13 -5.45 15.06
CA HIS A 292 26.98 -6.64 14.97
C HIS A 292 26.17 -7.94 15.13
N ILE A 293 25.21 -7.98 16.07
CA ILE A 293 24.27 -9.11 16.21
C ILE A 293 23.41 -9.21 14.95
N ALA A 294 22.88 -8.09 14.47
CA ALA A 294 22.08 -8.04 13.24
C ALA A 294 22.83 -8.64 12.03
N ARG A 295 24.09 -8.22 11.83
CA ARG A 295 24.94 -8.76 10.74
C ARG A 295 25.16 -10.26 10.88
N ARG A 296 25.46 -10.75 12.08
CA ARG A 296 25.64 -12.19 12.34
C ARG A 296 24.40 -12.99 11.95
N LEU A 297 23.23 -12.59 12.47
CA LEU A 297 21.96 -13.26 12.21
C LEU A 297 21.59 -13.23 10.72
N TRP A 298 21.83 -12.10 10.04
CA TRP A 298 21.63 -11.98 8.60
C TRP A 298 22.54 -12.92 7.80
N HIS A 299 23.82 -12.99 8.16
CA HIS A 299 24.78 -13.87 7.49
C HIS A 299 24.43 -15.34 7.69
N LEU A 300 24.05 -15.73 8.91
CA LEU A 300 23.57 -17.08 9.23
C LEU A 300 22.32 -17.43 8.43
N SER A 301 21.28 -16.59 8.50
CA SER A 301 20.02 -16.78 7.76
C SER A 301 20.24 -16.96 6.26
N ARG A 302 21.10 -16.11 5.66
CA ARG A 302 21.40 -16.18 4.24
C ARG A 302 22.14 -17.47 3.87
N ALA A 303 23.07 -17.93 4.71
CA ALA A 303 23.86 -19.12 4.45
C ALA A 303 23.03 -20.41 4.65
N SER A 304 22.18 -20.45 5.67
CA SER A 304 21.44 -21.65 6.05
C SER A 304 20.27 -21.96 5.11
N VAL A 305 19.60 -20.93 4.55
CA VAL A 305 18.28 -21.09 3.93
C VAL A 305 18.18 -20.76 2.46
N VAL A 306 19.03 -19.85 1.97
CA VAL A 306 18.95 -19.44 0.57
C VAL A 306 19.62 -20.51 -0.31
N ARG A 307 18.84 -21.12 -1.19
CA ARG A 307 19.30 -22.03 -2.25
C ARG A 307 18.94 -21.47 -3.61
N LYS A 308 19.64 -21.93 -4.65
CA LYS A 308 19.23 -21.70 -6.04
C LYS A 308 18.75 -23.01 -6.65
N ASP A 309 17.55 -22.98 -7.21
CA ASP A 309 17.01 -24.03 -8.08
C ASP A 309 17.82 -24.10 -9.39
N GLU A 310 17.71 -25.21 -10.12
CA GLU A 310 18.34 -25.46 -11.43
C GLU A 310 18.03 -24.36 -12.46
N LYS A 311 16.89 -23.69 -12.31
CA LYS A 311 16.46 -22.55 -13.13
C LYS A 311 17.02 -21.20 -12.66
N GLY A 312 17.91 -21.18 -11.67
CA GLY A 312 18.49 -19.96 -11.10
C GLY A 312 17.57 -19.18 -10.16
N ARG A 313 16.40 -19.73 -9.80
CA ARG A 313 15.45 -19.11 -8.85
C ARG A 313 15.91 -19.32 -7.42
N PHE A 314 15.78 -18.32 -6.56
CA PHE A 314 16.09 -18.47 -5.15
C PHE A 314 14.95 -19.19 -4.42
N MET A 315 15.29 -20.22 -3.63
CA MET A 315 14.39 -20.91 -2.72
C MET A 315 14.84 -20.68 -1.28
N LEU A 316 13.86 -20.61 -0.37
CA LEU A 316 14.09 -20.54 1.07
C LEU A 316 13.69 -21.89 1.68
N GLU A 317 14.65 -22.61 2.24
CA GLU A 317 14.44 -23.86 2.98
C GLU A 317 14.28 -23.58 4.48
N ASN A 318 13.72 -24.50 5.27
CA ASN A 318 13.81 -24.45 6.75
C ASN A 318 13.30 -23.13 7.40
N LEU A 319 12.16 -22.61 6.92
CA LEU A 319 11.52 -21.39 7.43
C LEU A 319 10.89 -21.57 8.85
N GLY A 320 10.83 -22.79 9.37
CA GLY A 320 10.31 -23.17 10.69
C GLY A 320 10.18 -24.70 10.79
N MET A 321 9.34 -25.24 11.69
CA MET A 321 9.04 -26.70 11.75
C MET A 321 8.35 -27.27 10.48
N LEU A 322 8.04 -26.44 9.49
CA LEU A 322 7.40 -26.82 8.24
C LEU A 322 8.16 -26.22 7.05
N ASN A 323 8.64 -27.07 6.14
CA ASN A 323 9.19 -26.65 4.85
C ASN A 323 8.06 -26.08 4.00
N ILE A 324 8.09 -24.78 3.69
CA ILE A 324 7.16 -24.13 2.76
C ILE A 324 7.91 -23.84 1.46
N THR A 325 7.59 -24.58 0.41
CA THR A 325 8.01 -24.26 -0.96
C THR A 325 7.21 -23.06 -1.45
N ALA A 326 7.85 -21.91 -1.64
CA ALA A 326 7.27 -20.80 -2.39
C ALA A 326 7.31 -21.16 -3.89
N SER A 327 6.12 -21.31 -4.49
CA SER A 327 5.94 -21.57 -5.93
C SER A 327 5.99 -20.29 -6.76
#